data_AF-A0A6I2L5W9-F1
#
_entry.id   AF-A0A6I2L5W9-F1
#
_cell.length_a   1.000
_cell.length_b   1.000
_cell.length_c   1.000
_cell.angle_alpha   90.00
_cell.angle_beta   90.00
_cell.angle_gamma   90.00
#
_symmetry.space_group_name_H-M   'P 1'
#
loop_
_entity.id
_entity.type
_entity.pdbx_description
1 polymer ?
#
loop_
_entity_poly.entity_id
_entity_poly.type
_entity_poly.pdbx_seq_one_letter_code
_entity_poly.pdbx_strand_id
1 'polypeptide(L)'
;MRYIVCLLFCALFAGQAAAANPGKDAQQCVSVESKRGEISLTNNCSEQIFILWCGDMKYSKERCGDGPNGSYYAFSNNLGPGRSSELRIRAGGNYSWAACYGGISFGKEGYEDYPDGSYKCLPTGHYAR
;
A
#
# COMPACT_ATOMS: atom_id res chain seq x y z
N MET A 1 -25.40 -53.99 12.93
CA MET A 1 -25.25 -53.29 11.63
C MET A 1 -25.60 -51.82 11.90
N ARG A 2 -24.60 -50.91 11.89
CA ARG A 2 -24.23 -50.04 10.75
C ARG A 2 -25.26 -48.89 10.59
N TYR A 3 -24.96 -47.59 10.62
CA TYR A 3 -23.74 -46.84 10.31
C TYR A 3 -23.68 -45.51 11.08
N ILE A 4 -22.44 -45.08 11.31
CA ILE A 4 -21.97 -43.76 11.74
C ILE A 4 -22.55 -42.68 10.83
N VAL A 5 -23.24 -41.68 11.39
CA VAL A 5 -23.57 -40.43 10.68
C VAL A 5 -22.43 -39.45 10.95
N CYS A 6 -21.57 -39.35 9.94
CA CYS A 6 -20.44 -38.45 9.86
C CYS A 6 -20.96 -37.01 9.63
N LEU A 7 -20.99 -36.18 10.67
CA LEU A 7 -21.21 -34.74 10.55
C LEU A 7 -19.84 -34.05 10.38
N LEU A 8 -19.33 -34.10 9.16
CA LEU A 8 -18.23 -33.27 8.67
C LEU A 8 -18.86 -32.17 7.81
N PHE A 9 -19.12 -31.01 8.41
CA PHE A 9 -19.60 -29.83 7.69
C PHE A 9 -18.49 -28.77 7.61
N CYS A 10 -17.85 -28.77 6.44
CA CYS A 10 -17.31 -27.67 5.67
C CYS A 10 -16.84 -26.37 6.40
N ALA A 11 -15.52 -26.17 6.28
CA ALA A 11 -14.91 -25.01 5.63
C ALA A 11 -15.14 -23.61 6.24
N LEU A 12 -14.26 -23.27 7.18
CA LEU A 12 -13.81 -21.89 7.36
C LEU A 12 -12.47 -21.70 6.63
N PHE A 13 -12.49 -21.79 5.29
CA PHE A 13 -11.49 -21.09 4.49
C PHE A 13 -11.98 -19.65 4.36
N ALA A 14 -11.69 -18.83 5.37
CA ALA A 14 -11.65 -17.38 5.19
C ALA A 14 -10.47 -17.10 4.25
N GLY A 15 -10.69 -17.29 2.95
CA GLY A 15 -9.78 -16.78 1.94
C GLY A 15 -9.67 -15.28 2.20
N GLN A 16 -8.48 -14.84 2.58
CA GLN A 16 -8.14 -13.43 2.53
C GLN A 16 -8.29 -13.02 1.07
N ALA A 17 -9.46 -12.49 0.71
CA ALA A 17 -9.64 -11.87 -0.59
C ALA A 17 -8.65 -10.71 -0.61
N ALA A 18 -7.54 -10.88 -1.32
CA ALA A 18 -6.63 -9.79 -1.60
C ALA A 18 -7.47 -8.64 -2.15
N ALA A 19 -7.43 -7.49 -1.47
CA ALA A 19 -8.24 -6.34 -1.86
C ALA A 19 -7.90 -6.00 -3.32
N ALA A 20 -8.93 -5.98 -4.18
CA ALA A 20 -8.78 -5.69 -5.59
C ALA A 20 -8.06 -4.36 -5.80
N ASN A 21 -7.10 -4.30 -6.71
CA ASN A 21 -6.50 -3.05 -7.16
C ASN A 21 -7.13 -2.66 -8.50
N PRO A 22 -7.97 -1.62 -8.56
CA PRO A 22 -8.63 -1.19 -9.80
C PRO A 22 -7.72 -0.36 -10.72
N GLY A 23 -6.45 -0.15 -10.37
CA GLY A 23 -5.52 0.68 -11.14
C GLY A 23 -5.87 2.17 -11.10
N LYS A 24 -6.44 2.65 -9.98
CA LYS A 24 -6.86 4.05 -9.82
C LYS A 24 -6.03 4.76 -8.77
N ASP A 25 -5.72 6.03 -9.06
CA ASP A 25 -5.10 6.94 -8.11
C ASP A 25 -5.99 7.21 -6.89
N ALA A 26 -5.39 7.21 -5.70
CA ALA A 26 -6.08 7.46 -4.45
C ALA A 26 -5.58 8.71 -3.69
N GLN A 27 -4.63 9.49 -4.23
CA GLN A 27 -4.07 10.64 -3.50
C GLN A 27 -5.13 11.67 -3.11
N GLN A 28 -6.14 11.85 -3.96
CA GLN A 28 -7.24 12.80 -3.75
C GLN A 28 -8.00 12.61 -2.43
N CYS A 29 -8.00 11.42 -1.83
CA CYS A 29 -8.65 11.12 -0.56
C CYS A 29 -7.68 10.76 0.57
N VAL A 30 -6.39 11.06 0.40
CA VAL A 30 -5.39 10.93 1.46
C VAL A 30 -5.12 12.30 2.08
N SER A 31 -5.31 12.42 3.39
CA SER A 31 -4.87 13.61 4.12
C SER A 31 -3.41 13.48 4.55
N VAL A 32 -2.69 14.58 4.42
CA VAL A 32 -1.29 14.70 4.83
C VAL A 32 -1.19 15.68 5.98
N GLU A 33 -0.68 15.22 7.12
CA GLU A 33 -0.37 16.07 8.27
C GLU A 33 1.13 16.03 8.55
N SER A 34 1.74 17.19 8.79
CA SER A 34 3.17 17.28 9.14
C SER A 34 3.34 17.88 10.52
N LYS A 35 4.02 17.16 11.42
CA LYS A 35 4.31 17.62 12.77
C LYS A 35 5.70 17.20 13.21
N ARG A 36 6.57 18.18 13.45
CA ARG A 36 7.93 17.97 14.03
C ARG A 36 8.77 16.90 13.30
N GLY A 37 8.67 16.84 11.96
CA GLY A 37 9.42 15.87 11.14
C GLY A 37 8.76 14.49 11.00
N GLU A 38 7.55 14.33 11.52
CA GLU A 38 6.69 13.19 11.26
C GLU A 38 5.59 13.60 10.29
N ILE A 39 5.42 12.81 9.21
CA ILE A 39 4.35 12.98 8.24
C ILE A 39 3.35 11.85 8.46
N SER A 40 2.10 12.18 8.73
CA SER A 40 1.00 11.22 8.80
C SER A 40 0.22 11.25 7.50
N LEU A 41 0.12 10.09 6.84
CA LEU A 41 -0.74 9.87 5.68
C LEU A 41 -1.96 9.10 6.13
N THR A 42 -3.14 9.72 6.08
CA THR A 42 -4.41 9.12 6.52
C THR A 42 -5.28 8.78 5.33
N ASN A 43 -5.70 7.51 5.22
CA ASN A 43 -6.66 7.06 4.22
C ASN A 43 -8.08 7.54 4.60
N ASN A 44 -8.57 8.60 3.97
CA ASN A 44 -9.97 9.04 4.08
C ASN A 44 -10.84 8.53 2.93
N CYS A 45 -10.30 7.65 2.08
CA CYS A 45 -11.07 6.94 1.08
C CYS A 45 -12.01 5.94 1.78
N SER A 46 -13.14 5.61 1.14
CA SER A 46 -14.09 4.61 1.64
C SER A 46 -13.60 3.16 1.51
N GLU A 47 -12.46 2.96 0.85
CA GLU A 47 -11.90 1.66 0.50
C GLU A 47 -10.43 1.56 0.92
N GLN A 48 -9.89 0.34 0.91
CA GLN A 48 -8.47 0.13 1.14
C GLN A 48 -7.65 0.80 0.03
N ILE A 49 -6.51 1.37 0.43
CA ILE A 49 -5.48 1.87 -0.47
C ILE A 49 -4.15 1.24 -0.10
N PHE A 50 -3.16 1.40 -0.96
CA PHE A 50 -1.77 1.30 -0.57
C PHE A 50 -1.06 2.62 -0.87
N ILE A 51 -0.17 2.97 0.05
CA ILE A 51 0.71 4.12 -0.09
C ILE A 51 2.11 3.64 -0.46
N LEU A 52 2.80 4.46 -1.24
CA LEU A 52 4.20 4.30 -1.59
C LEU A 52 4.93 5.55 -1.09
N TRP A 53 6.15 5.41 -0.58
CA TRP A 53 6.93 6.59 -0.20
C TRP A 53 8.43 6.35 -0.28
N CYS A 54 9.16 7.46 -0.30
CA CYS A 54 10.60 7.52 -0.18
C CYS A 54 11.02 8.88 0.36
N GLY A 55 12.27 9.00 0.78
CA GLY A 55 12.80 10.29 1.24
C GLY A 55 14.00 10.12 2.16
N ASP A 56 14.36 11.20 2.83
CA ASP A 56 15.43 11.25 3.81
C ASP A 56 14.95 10.67 5.15
N MET A 57 14.70 9.36 5.17
CA MET A 57 14.10 8.68 6.32
C MET A 57 15.00 8.76 7.56
N LYS A 58 14.39 8.94 8.74
CA LYS A 58 15.10 8.99 10.03
C LYS A 58 15.74 7.66 10.39
N TYR A 59 15.07 6.55 10.06
CA TYR A 59 15.44 5.19 10.50
C TYR A 59 15.79 4.23 9.35
N SER A 60 15.86 4.72 8.11
CA SER A 60 16.38 3.95 6.97
C SER A 60 17.51 4.72 6.28
N LYS A 61 18.34 3.99 5.52
CA LYS A 61 19.33 4.56 4.61
C LYS A 61 18.80 4.70 3.19
N GLU A 62 17.74 3.96 2.84
CA GLU A 62 17.10 4.00 1.52
C GLU A 62 16.50 5.38 1.26
N ARG A 63 16.69 5.86 0.04
CA ARG A 63 16.23 7.14 -0.51
C ARG A 63 15.26 6.89 -1.67
N CYS A 64 14.77 7.98 -2.24
CA CYS A 64 14.09 7.88 -3.52
C CYS A 64 15.05 7.35 -4.60
N GLY A 65 14.62 6.32 -5.33
CA GLY A 65 15.44 5.58 -6.30
C GLY A 65 16.10 4.31 -5.74
N ASP A 66 16.05 4.08 -4.43
CA ASP A 66 16.60 2.86 -3.80
C ASP A 66 15.54 1.75 -3.66
N GLY A 67 14.39 1.89 -4.33
CA GLY A 67 13.30 0.94 -4.22
C GLY A 67 13.60 -0.41 -4.89
N PRO A 68 12.83 -1.46 -4.54
CA PRO A 68 12.99 -2.78 -5.11
C PRO A 68 12.98 -2.75 -6.64
N ASN A 69 13.91 -3.47 -7.27
CA ASN A 69 14.06 -3.51 -8.74
C ASN A 69 14.28 -2.14 -9.40
N GLY A 70 14.94 -1.20 -8.71
CA GLY A 70 15.26 0.13 -9.23
C GLY A 70 14.05 1.07 -9.25
N SER A 71 13.05 0.81 -8.40
CA SER A 71 11.86 1.65 -8.27
C SER A 71 12.20 2.97 -7.56
N TYR A 72 11.48 4.02 -7.89
CA TYR A 72 11.62 5.33 -7.26
C TYR A 72 11.17 5.29 -5.80
N TYR A 73 10.04 4.65 -5.51
CA TYR A 73 9.54 4.50 -4.15
C TYR A 73 10.20 3.32 -3.44
N ALA A 74 10.74 3.59 -2.24
CA ALA A 74 11.49 2.60 -1.47
C ALA A 74 10.62 1.78 -0.51
N PHE A 75 9.49 2.34 -0.09
CA PHE A 75 8.62 1.76 0.91
C PHE A 75 7.18 1.73 0.44
N SER A 76 6.42 0.81 1.01
CA SER A 76 5.00 0.67 0.73
C SER A 76 4.24 0.15 1.94
N ASN A 77 2.96 0.50 2.06
CA ASN A 77 2.09 -0.02 3.12
C ASN A 77 0.62 -0.04 2.66
N ASN A 78 -0.12 -1.07 3.06
CA ASN A 78 -1.56 -1.15 2.85
C ASN A 78 -2.29 -0.43 4.00
N LEU A 79 -3.24 0.44 3.67
CA LEU A 79 -4.04 1.20 4.62
C LEU A 79 -5.53 0.95 4.39
N GLY A 80 -6.21 0.35 5.38
CA GLY A 80 -7.67 0.30 5.41
C GLY A 80 -8.30 1.69 5.59
N PRO A 81 -9.62 1.83 5.37
CA PRO A 81 -10.33 3.09 5.58
C PRO A 81 -10.12 3.65 7.00
N GLY A 82 -9.85 4.96 7.10
CA GLY A 82 -9.62 5.67 8.36
C GLY A 82 -8.30 5.33 9.06
N ARG A 83 -7.41 4.55 8.44
CA ARG A 83 -6.09 4.21 8.99
C ARG A 83 -5.02 5.16 8.48
N SER A 84 -3.98 5.31 9.29
CA SER A 84 -2.84 6.18 8.97
C SER A 84 -1.52 5.41 8.94
N SER A 85 -0.56 5.93 8.17
CA SER A 85 0.85 5.54 8.22
C SER A 85 1.71 6.73 8.62
N GLU A 86 2.67 6.51 9.50
CA GLU A 86 3.64 7.53 9.92
C GLU A 86 4.95 7.38 9.15
N LEU A 87 5.39 8.45 8.50
CA LEU A 87 6.67 8.56 7.83
C LEU A 87 7.55 9.48 8.66
N ARG A 88 8.67 8.97 9.14
CA ARG A 88 9.61 9.75 9.96
C ARG A 88 10.75 10.25 9.10
N ILE A 89 10.73 11.53 8.79
CA ILE A 89 11.71 12.20 7.94
C ILE A 89 12.77 12.87 8.83
N ARG A 90 14.03 12.88 8.39
CA ARG A 90 15.08 13.65 9.05
C ARG A 90 14.72 15.14 9.03
N ALA A 91 15.19 15.89 10.03
CA ALA A 91 14.96 17.33 10.08
C ALA A 91 15.51 17.99 8.80
N GLY A 92 14.66 18.74 8.10
CA GLY A 92 15.00 19.38 6.81
C GLY A 92 15.14 18.43 5.61
N GLY A 93 14.79 17.15 5.79
CA GLY A 93 14.84 16.15 4.73
C GLY A 93 13.66 16.24 3.75
N ASN A 94 13.88 15.78 2.52
CA ASN A 94 12.85 15.70 1.49
C ASN A 94 12.13 14.35 1.54
N TYR A 95 10.91 14.32 1.00
CA TYR A 95 10.15 13.09 0.82
C TYR A 95 9.23 13.19 -0.40
N SER A 96 8.86 12.04 -0.92
CA SER A 96 7.83 11.87 -1.95
C SER A 96 6.93 10.71 -1.57
N TRP A 97 5.68 10.77 -2.00
CA TRP A 97 4.70 9.73 -1.73
C TRP A 97 3.65 9.65 -2.85
N ALA A 98 3.06 8.47 -2.99
CA ALA A 98 1.99 8.16 -3.93
C ALA A 98 0.94 7.27 -3.24
N ALA A 99 -0.27 7.20 -3.81
CA ALA A 99 -1.32 6.34 -3.29
C ALA A 99 -2.20 5.78 -4.41
N CYS A 100 -2.56 4.51 -4.30
CA CYS A 100 -3.42 3.80 -5.24
C CYS A 100 -4.49 3.01 -4.49
N TYR A 101 -5.67 2.88 -5.09
CA TYR A 101 -6.74 2.04 -4.55
C TYR A 101 -6.34 0.56 -4.53
N GLY A 102 -6.86 -0.18 -3.54
CA GLY A 102 -6.69 -1.62 -3.40
C GLY A 102 -5.61 -2.03 -2.40
N GLY A 103 -5.02 -3.20 -2.62
CA GLY A 103 -3.89 -3.69 -1.84
C GLY A 103 -2.77 -4.20 -2.72
N ILE A 104 -1.56 -4.21 -2.17
CA ILE A 104 -0.38 -4.84 -2.78
C ILE A 104 0.17 -5.94 -1.88
N SER A 105 0.83 -6.92 -2.51
CA SER A 105 1.65 -7.91 -1.83
C SER A 105 3.13 -7.51 -1.91
N PHE A 106 4.02 -8.34 -1.36
CA PHE A 106 5.47 -8.15 -1.50
C PHE A 106 5.87 -8.07 -2.98
N GLY A 107 6.47 -6.96 -3.41
CA GLY A 107 6.95 -6.76 -4.77
C GLY A 107 6.42 -5.48 -5.43
N LYS A 108 6.68 -5.34 -6.74
CA LYS A 108 6.27 -4.19 -7.57
C LYS A 108 4.98 -4.50 -8.35
N GLU A 109 3.99 -5.07 -7.67
CA GLU A 109 2.68 -5.33 -8.27
C GLU A 109 1.72 -4.20 -7.91
N GLY A 110 0.90 -3.76 -8.88
CA GLY A 110 -0.15 -2.77 -8.64
C GLY A 110 0.22 -1.33 -8.99
N TYR A 111 1.47 -1.07 -9.38
CA TYR A 111 1.90 0.24 -9.86
C TYR A 111 3.13 0.15 -10.77
N GLU A 112 3.31 1.19 -11.59
CA GLU A 112 4.55 1.54 -12.26
C GLU A 112 4.99 2.90 -11.75
N ASP A 113 6.30 3.10 -11.59
CA ASP A 113 6.90 4.36 -11.18
C ASP A 113 8.12 4.69 -12.03
N TYR A 114 8.48 5.97 -12.05
CA TYR A 114 9.52 6.50 -12.91
C TYR A 114 10.56 7.30 -12.10
N PRO A 115 11.79 7.48 -12.62
CA PRO A 115 12.87 8.15 -11.88
C PRO A 115 12.58 9.60 -11.46
N ASP A 116 11.60 10.26 -12.08
CA ASP A 116 11.15 11.61 -11.72
C ASP A 116 10.12 11.63 -10.57
N GLY A 117 9.72 10.45 -10.06
CA GLY A 117 8.72 10.28 -9.02
C GLY A 117 7.29 10.23 -9.52
N SER A 118 7.06 10.38 -10.82
CA SER A 118 5.74 10.09 -11.39
C SER A 118 5.42 8.60 -11.28
N TYR A 119 4.13 8.28 -11.29
CA TYR A 119 3.66 6.90 -11.15
C TYR A 119 2.32 6.69 -11.84
N LYS A 120 1.98 5.42 -12.00
CA LYS A 120 0.70 4.96 -12.52
C LYS A 120 0.22 3.78 -11.70
N CYS A 121 -1.01 3.86 -11.20
CA CYS A 121 -1.65 2.71 -10.58
C CYS A 121 -2.03 1.68 -11.67
N LEU A 122 -1.72 0.42 -11.42
CA LEU A 122 -2.00 -0.68 -12.34
C LEU A 122 -3.00 -1.63 -11.69
N PRO A 123 -3.95 -2.18 -12.45
CA PRO A 123 -4.86 -3.15 -11.88
C PRO A 123 -4.15 -4.46 -11.57
N THR A 124 -4.41 -5.05 -10.40
CA THR A 124 -3.87 -6.36 -10.00
C THR A 124 -4.92 -7.19 -9.23
N GLY A 125 -4.71 -8.51 -9.21
CA GLY A 125 -5.70 -9.47 -8.72
C GLY A 125 -6.80 -9.77 -9.74
N HIS A 126 -7.91 -10.39 -9.30
CA HIS A 126 -9.02 -10.85 -10.18
C HIS A 126 -9.71 -9.76 -11.03
N TYR A 127 -9.33 -8.48 -10.86
CA TYR A 127 -9.87 -7.31 -11.54
C TYR A 127 -8.89 -6.62 -12.50
N ALA A 128 -7.74 -7.25 -12.79
CA ALA A 128 -6.95 -6.92 -13.98
C ALA A 128 -7.71 -7.37 -15.24
N ARG A 129 -8.68 -6.58 -15.68
CA ARG A 129 -9.36 -6.73 -16.97
C ARG A 129 -9.29 -5.44 -17.75
#